data_AF-A0A6C1D4Z7-F1
#
_entry.id   AF-A0A6C1D4Z7-F1
#
_cell.length_a   1.000
_cell.length_b   1.000
_cell.length_c   1.000
_cell.angle_alpha   90.00
_cell.angle_beta   90.00
_cell.angle_gamma   90.00
#
_symmetry.space_group_name_H-M   'P 1'
#
loop_
_entity.id
_entity.type
_entity.pdbx_description
1 polymer ?
#
loop_
_entity_poly.entity_id
_entity_poly.type
_entity_poly.pdbx_seq_one_letter_code
_entity_poly.pdbx_strand_id
1 'polypeptide(L)' 'DSNRQSGRYRTWTGHSVRVGGAIELFKAGYSLEKITEMGNWSDPKMVFRYIRGYLASEKAMVSFMRNHLDDL' A
#
# COMPACT_ATOMS: atom_id res chain seq x y z
N ASP A 1 -12.14 -23.89 7.86
CA ASP A 1 -11.29 -23.20 8.85
C ASP A 1 -10.88 -21.78 8.39
N SER A 2 -11.83 -21.00 7.84
CA SER A 2 -11.60 -19.65 7.26
C SER A 2 -11.79 -18.51 8.26
N ASN A 3 -12.22 -18.82 9.49
CA ASN A 3 -12.66 -17.81 10.48
C ASN A 3 -11.51 -17.25 11.35
N ARG A 4 -10.30 -17.83 11.27
CA ARG A 4 -9.16 -17.39 12.12
C ARG A 4 -8.42 -16.16 11.59
N GLN A 5 -8.48 -15.84 10.29
CA GLN A 5 -7.80 -14.67 9.73
C GLN A 5 -8.52 -13.34 9.99
N SER A 6 -9.85 -13.32 10.15
CA SER A 6 -10.63 -12.07 10.18
C SER A 6 -10.32 -11.21 11.41
N GLY A 7 -10.07 -11.83 12.58
CA GLY A 7 -9.78 -11.11 13.82
C GLY A 7 -8.39 -10.46 13.88
N ARG A 8 -7.39 -11.04 13.21
CA ARG A 8 -5.99 -10.59 13.28
C ARG A 8 -5.77 -9.17 12.78
N TYR A 9 -6.57 -8.71 11.82
CA TYR A 9 -6.42 -7.40 11.19
C TYR A 9 -7.37 -6.32 11.75
N ARG A 10 -8.13 -6.63 12.81
CA ARG A 10 -9.10 -5.69 13.42
C ARG A 10 -8.47 -4.72 14.42
N THR A 11 -7.23 -4.95 14.83
CA THR A 11 -6.52 -4.13 15.82
C THR A 11 -5.16 -3.73 15.30
N TRP A 12 -4.72 -2.52 15.61
CA TRP A 12 -3.37 -2.06 15.30
C TRP A 12 -2.33 -2.79 16.15
N THR A 13 -1.18 -3.06 15.55
CA THR A 13 -0.01 -3.66 16.21
C THR A 13 1.22 -2.81 15.93
N GLY A 14 2.36 -3.09 16.58
CA GLY A 14 3.62 -2.40 16.26
C GLY A 14 4.00 -2.47 14.78
N HIS A 15 3.59 -3.53 14.07
CA HIS A 15 3.79 -3.63 12.63
C HIS A 15 2.98 -2.60 11.83
N SER A 16 1.78 -2.22 12.31
CA SER A 16 0.92 -1.22 11.67
C SER A 16 1.62 0.14 11.54
N VAL A 17 2.43 0.53 12.54
CA VAL A 17 3.22 1.77 12.49
C VAL A 17 4.24 1.72 11.34
N ARG A 18 4.91 0.59 11.14
CA ARG A 18 5.87 0.42 10.04
C ARG A 18 5.20 0.50 8.67
N VAL A 19 4.02 -0.11 8.54
CA VAL A 19 3.22 -0.05 7.30
C VAL A 19 2.77 1.39 7.01
N GLY A 20 2.24 2.08 8.03
CA GLY A 20 1.83 3.48 7.90
C GLY A 20 3.00 4.40 7.53
N GLY A 21 4.15 4.25 8.19
CA GLY A 21 5.36 5.00 7.89
C GLY A 21 5.85 4.81 6.45
N ALA A 22 5.82 3.58 5.92
CA ALA A 22 6.16 3.33 4.52
C ALA A 22 5.22 4.06 3.55
N ILE A 23 3.91 4.09 3.86
CA ILE A 23 2.90 4.79 3.05
C ILE A 23 3.11 6.31 3.10
N GLU A 24 3.35 6.89 4.29
CA GLU A 24 3.58 8.32 4.43
C GLU A 24 4.88 8.78 3.76
N LEU A 25 5.96 7.99 3.85
CA LEU A 25 7.20 8.29 3.12
C LEU A 25 7.01 8.25 1.61
N PHE A 26 6.22 7.30 1.11
CA PHE A 26 5.90 7.23 -0.32
C PHE A 26 5.09 8.46 -0.77
N LYS A 27 4.08 8.87 0.01
CA LYS A 27 3.32 10.11 -0.24
C LYS A 27 4.19 11.35 -0.21
N ALA A 28 5.21 11.37 0.64
CA ALA A 28 6.19 12.45 0.71
C ALA A 28 7.22 12.43 -0.44
N GLY A 29 7.11 11.51 -1.40
CA GLY A 29 7.93 11.47 -2.61
C GLY A 29 9.25 10.72 -2.47
N TYR A 30 9.47 9.98 -1.37
CA TYR A 30 10.67 9.16 -1.22
C TYR A 30 10.65 7.97 -2.18
N SER A 31 11.82 7.61 -2.72
CA SER A 31 11.95 6.46 -3.62
C SER A 31 11.74 5.13 -2.89
N LEU A 32 11.36 4.10 -3.63
CA LEU A 32 11.13 2.76 -3.10
C LEU A 32 12.38 2.18 -2.43
N GLU A 33 13.55 2.44 -2.99
CA GLU A 33 14.85 2.02 -2.45
C GLU A 33 15.11 2.70 -1.11
N LYS A 34 14.86 4.02 -1.01
CA LYS A 34 15.07 4.77 0.22
C LYS A 34 14.12 4.32 1.34
N ILE A 35 12.86 4.06 1.01
CA ILE A 35 11.89 3.52 1.97
C ILE A 35 12.31 2.12 2.43
N THR A 36 12.74 1.27 1.50
CA THR A 36 13.24 -0.09 1.80
C THR A 36 14.41 -0.05 2.77
N GLU A 37 15.40 0.82 2.52
CA GLU A 37 16.56 1.06 3.39
C GLU A 37 16.12 1.57 4.78
N MET A 38 15.34 2.65 4.84
CA MET A 38 14.96 3.30 6.11
C MET A 38 14.13 2.40 7.03
N GLY A 39 13.24 1.59 6.46
CA GLY A 39 12.47 0.63 7.26
C GLY A 39 13.10 -0.74 7.36
N ASN A 40 14.34 -0.94 6.87
CA ASN A 40 15.10 -2.17 6.95
C ASN A 40 14.31 -3.39 6.45
N TRP A 41 13.72 -3.28 5.25
CA TRP A 41 13.09 -4.41 4.57
C TRP A 41 14.10 -5.11 3.68
N SER A 42 14.14 -6.44 3.75
CA SER A 42 15.05 -7.24 2.92
C SER A 42 14.63 -7.33 1.45
N ASP A 43 13.37 -7.05 1.14
CA ASP A 43 12.82 -7.11 -0.23
C ASP A 43 11.94 -5.88 -0.51
N PRO A 44 12.25 -5.07 -1.53
CA PRO A 44 11.42 -3.96 -1.99
C PRO A 44 9.96 -4.35 -2.30
N LYS A 45 9.70 -5.61 -2.70
CA LYS A 45 8.34 -6.10 -2.92
C LYS A 45 7.46 -5.97 -1.68
N MET A 46 8.03 -6.03 -0.47
CA MET A 46 7.27 -5.83 0.77
C MET A 46 6.75 -4.40 0.89
N VAL A 47 7.58 -3.40 0.59
CA VAL A 47 7.16 -2.00 0.56
C VAL A 47 6.08 -1.80 -0.50
N PHE A 48 6.27 -2.39 -1.70
CA PHE A 48 5.29 -2.32 -2.77
C PHE A 48 3.90 -2.85 -2.35
N ARG A 49 3.85 -3.93 -1.54
CA ARG A 49 2.60 -4.50 -1.02
C ARG A 49 1.84 -3.55 -0.09
N TYR A 50 2.53 -2.67 0.63
CA TYR A 50 1.91 -1.70 1.53
C TYR A 50 1.37 -0.48 0.77
N ILE A 51 2.13 0.02 -0.21
CA ILE A 51 1.74 1.21 -0.98
C ILE A 51 0.76 0.91 -2.13
N ARG A 52 0.61 -0.36 -2.56
CA ARG A 52 -0.27 -0.74 -3.69
C ARG A 52 -1.72 -0.25 -3.56
N GLY A 53 -2.20 -0.11 -2.32
CA GLY A 53 -3.55 0.38 -2.03
C GLY A 53 -3.67 1.87 -2.31
N TYR A 54 -2.65 2.64 -1.96
CA TYR A 54 -2.55 4.07 -2.29
C TYR A 54 -2.52 4.28 -3.80
N LEU A 55 -1.72 3.49 -4.52
CA LEU A 55 -1.65 3.55 -5.99
C LEU A 55 -2.93 3.10 -6.71
N ALA A 56 -3.88 2.46 -6.02
CA ALA A 56 -5.02 1.82 -6.66
C ALA A 56 -5.93 2.81 -7.41
N SER A 57 -6.09 4.03 -6.88
CA SER A 57 -6.88 5.10 -7.52
C SER A 57 -6.24 5.68 -8.78
N GLU A 58 -4.93 5.54 -8.92
CA GLU A 58 -4.12 6.09 -10.02
C GLU A 58 -3.82 5.06 -11.12
N LYS A 59 -4.32 3.83 -10.98
CA LYS A 59 -4.06 2.78 -11.97
C LYS A 59 -4.68 3.12 -13.31
N ALA A 60 -3.94 2.88 -14.39
CA ALA A 60 -4.39 3.08 -15.76
C ALA A 60 -5.74 2.41 -16.06
N MET A 61 -5.97 1.20 -15.55
CA MET A 61 -7.25 0.50 -15.71
C MET A 61 -8.41 1.19 -14.96
N VAL A 62 -8.14 1.74 -13.77
CA VAL A 62 -9.15 2.49 -13.00
C VAL A 62 -9.47 3.81 -13.68
N SER A 63 -8.45 4.51 -14.19
CA SER A 63 -8.61 5.74 -14.97
C SER A 63 -9.41 5.49 -16.26
N PHE A 64 -9.04 4.47 -17.02
CA PHE A 64 -9.73 4.07 -18.25
C PHE A 64 -11.22 3.75 -18.00
N MET A 65 -11.53 2.95 -16.98
CA MET A 65 -12.92 2.62 -16.65
C MET A 65 -13.72 3.83 -16.15
N ARG A 66 -13.09 4.73 -15.38
CA ARG A 66 -13.75 5.97 -14.92
C ARG A 66 -14.15 6.84 -16.10
N ASN A 67 -13.21 7.13 -16.99
CA ASN A 67 -13.47 7.97 -18.17
C ASN A 67 -14.58 7.36 -19.05
N HIS A 68 -14.58 6.04 -19.26
CA HIS A 68 -15.60 5.38 -20.05
C HIS A 68 -17.01 5.43 -19.43
N LEU A 69 -17.10 5.41 -18.09
CA LEU A 69 -18.39 5.54 -17.39
C LEU A 69 -18.89 7.00 -17.36
N ASP A 70 -17.98 7.98 -17.35
CA ASP A 70 -18.34 9.40 -17.38
C ASP A 70 -18.88 9.84 -18.76
N ASP A 71 -18.61 9.08 -19.82
CA ASP A 71 -19.07 9.33 -21.19
C ASP A 71 -20.49 8.78 -21.50
N LEU A 72 -21.14 8.10 -20.54
CA LEU A 72 -22.49 7.50 -20.65
C LEU A 72 -23.58 8.37 -20.00
#